data_AF-A0A7U6QJX0-F1
#
_entry.id   AF-A0A7U6QJX0-F1
#
_cell.length_a   1.000
_cell.length_b   1.000
_cell.length_c   1.000
_cell.angle_alpha   90.00
_cell.angle_beta   90.00
_cell.angle_gamma   90.00
#
_symmetry.space_group_name_H-M   'P 1'
#
loop_
_entity.id
_entity.type
_entity.pdbx_description
1 polymer ?
#
loop_
_entity_poly.entity_id
_entity_poly.type
_entity_poly.pdbx_seq_one_letter_code
_entity_poly.pdbx_strand_id
1 'polypeptide(L)'
;MGKALIIGCGGVANVAIHKCCQNSEVFEEIMIASRTKSKCDALKSKLEPTTKTKIHTAKVNADDVDQLISLIKAFQPDAVLNLALPYQDLSIMDACLATKTNYIDTANYEPVDTAKFEYSWQWAYRERFQAAGITALLGSGFDPGVTSVFSAYALKHHFDEINYIDILDCNAGDHGYPFATNFNPEINIREVSANGSYWEDGHWVITKPMEIKRVYDFPEIGEKEMYLLHHEEIESLALTMPGIKRIRFFMTFGQSYLNHLKCLEDVGMTSIEPIDFEGKKIVPLQFLKAVLPDPASLGKRTVGKTNIGCIFQGKKDGKEKTYYLYNVCDHQSCYREVQSQAVSYTTGVPAMIGTMMLLTKTWNKKGVFNIEEFDPDPFMDALNRWGLPWKESFSPDLVD
;
A
#
# COMPACT_ATOMS: atom_id res chain seq x y z
N MET A 1 14.60 10.60 -18.35
CA MET A 1 15.08 9.22 -18.11
C MET A 1 15.74 9.22 -16.74
N GLY A 2 15.35 8.29 -15.88
CA GLY A 2 15.79 8.22 -14.48
C GLY A 2 16.16 6.81 -14.07
N LYS A 3 16.94 6.72 -12.98
CA LYS A 3 17.39 5.48 -12.36
C LYS A 3 16.67 5.24 -11.05
N ALA A 4 16.11 4.05 -10.87
CA ALA A 4 15.42 3.68 -9.62
C ALA A 4 16.09 2.49 -8.93
N LEU A 5 16.37 2.61 -7.64
CA LEU A 5 16.72 1.48 -6.78
C LEU A 5 15.44 0.98 -6.10
N ILE A 6 15.06 -0.25 -6.37
CA ILE A 6 13.86 -0.88 -5.81
C ILE A 6 14.32 -1.87 -4.74
N ILE A 7 13.98 -1.60 -3.48
CA ILE A 7 14.30 -2.45 -2.33
C ILE A 7 13.09 -3.33 -2.03
N GLY A 8 13.26 -4.64 -2.13
CA GLY A 8 12.17 -5.61 -2.02
C GLY A 8 11.95 -6.38 -3.32
N CYS A 9 11.48 -7.63 -3.19
CA CYS A 9 11.20 -8.52 -4.32
C CYS A 9 10.03 -9.47 -3.99
N GLY A 10 9.01 -8.96 -3.28
CA GLY A 10 7.75 -9.64 -2.98
C GLY A 10 6.67 -9.43 -4.06
N GLY A 11 5.41 -9.71 -3.72
CA GLY A 11 4.28 -9.61 -4.66
C GLY A 11 4.08 -8.20 -5.24
N VAL A 12 4.07 -7.18 -4.37
CA VAL A 12 3.96 -5.77 -4.76
C VAL A 12 5.16 -5.34 -5.62
N ALA A 13 6.38 -5.64 -5.17
CA ALA A 13 7.61 -5.35 -5.93
C ALA A 13 7.61 -5.99 -7.32
N ASN A 14 7.13 -7.23 -7.46
CA ASN A 14 7.00 -7.87 -8.77
C ASN A 14 6.14 -7.03 -9.73
N VAL A 15 4.99 -6.54 -9.27
CA VAL A 15 4.12 -5.67 -10.08
C VAL A 15 4.81 -4.36 -10.41
N ALA A 16 5.34 -3.65 -9.42
CA ALA A 16 5.99 -2.35 -9.62
C ALA A 16 7.14 -2.47 -10.62
N ILE A 17 7.99 -3.50 -10.51
CA ILE A 17 9.11 -3.77 -11.42
C ILE A 17 8.61 -4.09 -12.84
N HIS A 18 7.58 -4.93 -12.98
CA HIS A 18 6.93 -5.18 -14.27
C HIS A 18 6.46 -3.86 -14.91
N LYS A 19 5.82 -2.98 -14.14
CA LYS A 19 5.29 -1.69 -14.60
C LYS A 19 6.40 -0.67 -14.92
N CYS A 20 7.49 -0.64 -14.14
CA CYS A 20 8.68 0.14 -14.48
C CYS A 20 9.25 -0.30 -15.84
N CYS A 21 9.34 -1.62 -16.08
CA CYS A 21 9.83 -2.17 -17.34
C CYS A 21 8.91 -1.85 -18.53
N GLN A 22 7.58 -1.82 -18.33
CA GLN A 22 6.63 -1.37 -19.34
C GLN A 22 6.77 0.14 -19.63
N ASN A 23 7.21 0.92 -18.65
CA ASN A 23 7.46 2.37 -18.74
C ASN A 23 8.94 2.72 -18.95
N SER A 24 9.62 1.98 -19.82
CA SER A 24 11.08 2.11 -20.04
C SER A 24 11.55 3.49 -20.53
N GLU A 25 10.65 4.35 -21.01
CA GLU A 25 10.99 5.73 -21.42
C GLU A 25 11.22 6.65 -20.19
N VAL A 26 10.63 6.33 -19.04
CA VAL A 26 10.91 7.00 -17.76
C VAL A 26 12.00 6.25 -16.99
N PHE A 27 11.85 4.93 -16.86
CA PHE A 27 12.76 4.07 -16.11
C PHE A 27 13.82 3.50 -17.04
N GLU A 28 14.94 4.22 -17.18
CA GLU A 28 16.02 3.78 -18.07
C GLU A 28 16.82 2.62 -17.45
N GLU A 29 17.15 2.75 -16.17
CA GLU A 29 17.89 1.73 -15.42
C GLU A 29 17.22 1.49 -14.07
N ILE A 30 17.07 0.23 -13.68
CA ILE A 30 16.57 -0.14 -12.36
C ILE A 30 17.52 -1.12 -11.69
N MET A 31 17.62 -1.03 -10.37
CA MET A 31 18.26 -2.05 -9.54
C MET A 31 17.23 -2.72 -8.65
N ILE A 32 17.14 -4.04 -8.72
CA ILE A 32 16.29 -4.86 -7.84
C ILE A 32 17.19 -5.39 -6.73
N ALA A 33 17.01 -4.91 -5.51
CA ALA A 33 17.80 -5.32 -4.35
C ALA A 33 16.89 -5.95 -3.29
N SER A 34 17.24 -7.13 -2.78
CA SER A 34 16.54 -7.68 -1.62
C SER A 34 17.44 -8.61 -0.80
N ARG A 35 16.94 -9.03 0.37
CA ARG A 35 17.58 -10.02 1.23
C ARG A 35 17.91 -11.32 0.49
N THR A 36 17.03 -11.74 -0.42
CA THR A 36 17.17 -12.98 -1.20
C THR A 36 17.44 -12.64 -2.67
N LYS A 37 18.71 -12.51 -3.03
CA LYS A 37 19.14 -12.11 -4.39
C LYS A 37 18.61 -13.02 -5.51
N SER A 38 18.46 -14.32 -5.25
CA SER A 38 17.95 -15.27 -6.25
C SER A 38 16.54 -14.92 -6.74
N LYS A 39 15.68 -14.33 -5.90
CA LYS A 39 14.36 -13.81 -6.33
C LYS A 39 14.51 -12.65 -7.32
N CYS A 40 15.46 -11.76 -7.07
CA CYS A 40 15.77 -10.61 -7.93
C CYS A 40 16.32 -11.09 -9.28
N ASP A 41 17.26 -12.05 -9.26
CA ASP A 41 17.85 -12.63 -10.46
C ASP A 41 16.81 -13.35 -11.32
N ALA A 42 15.89 -14.09 -10.71
CA ALA A 42 14.79 -14.75 -11.40
C ALA A 42 13.86 -13.74 -12.11
N LEU A 43 13.51 -12.64 -11.42
CA LEU A 43 12.67 -11.60 -12.00
C LEU A 43 13.38 -10.84 -13.14
N LYS A 44 14.67 -10.49 -12.97
CA LYS A 44 15.51 -9.94 -14.05
C LYS A 44 15.49 -10.84 -15.28
N SER A 45 15.75 -12.13 -15.09
CA SER A 45 15.84 -13.11 -16.20
C SER A 45 14.54 -13.21 -17.00
N LYS A 46 13.39 -13.04 -16.32
CA LYS A 46 12.06 -13.04 -16.93
C LYS A 46 11.78 -11.74 -17.71
N LEU A 47 12.22 -10.59 -17.20
CA LEU A 47 11.83 -9.27 -17.72
C LEU A 47 12.81 -8.68 -18.72
N GLU A 48 14.10 -8.91 -18.55
CA GLU A 48 15.17 -8.33 -19.38
C GLU A 48 14.96 -8.55 -20.90
N PRO A 49 14.44 -9.69 -21.38
CA PRO A 49 14.13 -9.86 -22.81
C PRO A 49 12.93 -9.05 -23.33
N THR A 50 12.14 -8.45 -22.43
CA THR A 50 10.83 -7.83 -22.74
C THR A 50 10.82 -6.30 -22.62
N THR A 51 11.94 -5.69 -22.25
CA THR A 51 12.04 -4.25 -21.98
C THR A 51 13.34 -3.66 -22.50
N LYS A 52 13.35 -2.33 -22.72
CA LYS A 52 14.57 -1.54 -22.94
C LYS A 52 15.26 -1.15 -21.62
N THR A 53 14.58 -1.28 -20.49
CA THR A 53 15.09 -0.94 -19.16
C THR A 53 16.29 -1.81 -18.83
N LYS A 54 17.42 -1.22 -18.42
CA LYS A 54 18.57 -1.99 -17.94
C LYS A 54 18.30 -2.44 -16.50
N ILE A 55 18.28 -3.76 -16.28
CA ILE A 55 17.94 -4.33 -14.97
C ILE A 55 19.23 -4.81 -14.28
N HIS A 56 19.49 -4.30 -13.08
CA HIS A 56 20.56 -4.74 -12.19
C HIS A 56 19.97 -5.49 -11.00
N THR A 57 20.76 -6.37 -10.37
CA THR A 57 20.33 -7.09 -9.17
C THR A 57 21.39 -7.06 -8.10
N ALA A 58 20.98 -6.91 -6.85
CA ALA A 58 21.88 -6.91 -5.70
C ALA A 58 21.29 -7.67 -4.51
N LYS A 59 22.18 -8.15 -3.64
CA LYS A 59 21.79 -8.55 -2.28
C LYS A 59 21.96 -7.33 -1.38
N VAL A 60 21.00 -7.08 -0.50
CA VAL A 60 21.14 -6.06 0.54
C VAL A 60 20.40 -6.51 1.79
N ASN A 61 20.96 -6.22 2.96
CA ASN A 61 20.20 -6.21 4.20
C ASN A 61 19.64 -4.81 4.42
N ALA A 62 18.33 -4.63 4.29
CA ALA A 62 17.70 -3.32 4.43
C ALA A 62 17.60 -2.84 5.89
N ASP A 63 17.90 -3.70 6.87
CA ASP A 63 18.10 -3.29 8.27
C ASP A 63 19.50 -2.68 8.51
N ASP A 64 20.41 -2.76 7.53
CA ASP A 64 21.80 -2.27 7.63
C ASP A 64 21.97 -0.99 6.78
N VAL A 65 21.98 0.16 7.47
CA VAL A 65 22.07 1.49 6.84
C VAL A 65 23.38 1.65 6.05
N ASP A 66 24.50 1.10 6.52
CA ASP A 66 25.79 1.24 5.83
C ASP A 66 25.83 0.44 4.53
N GLN A 67 25.23 -0.76 4.51
CA GLN A 67 25.04 -1.52 3.27
C GLN A 67 24.15 -0.77 2.28
N LEU A 68 23.05 -0.17 2.75
CA LEU A 68 22.16 0.64 1.91
C LEU A 68 22.88 1.85 1.32
N ILE A 69 23.62 2.61 2.13
CA ILE A 69 24.42 3.76 1.68
C ILE A 69 25.44 3.33 0.63
N SER A 70 26.14 2.22 0.87
CA SER A 70 27.14 1.69 -0.07
C SER A 70 26.51 1.31 -1.41
N LEU A 71 25.32 0.68 -1.38
CA LEU A 71 24.59 0.30 -2.57
C LEU A 71 24.09 1.52 -3.36
N ILE A 72 23.50 2.51 -2.68
CA ILE A 72 23.02 3.74 -3.31
C ILE A 72 24.19 4.51 -3.94
N LYS A 73 25.34 4.64 -3.25
CA LYS A 73 26.53 5.29 -3.81
C LYS A 73 27.10 4.57 -5.04
N ALA A 74 27.06 3.24 -5.03
CA ALA A 74 27.56 2.43 -6.14
C ALA A 74 26.66 2.50 -7.38
N PHE A 75 25.34 2.47 -7.19
CA PHE A 75 24.37 2.47 -8.31
C PHE A 75 23.97 3.88 -8.77
N GLN A 76 24.05 4.88 -7.88
CA GLN A 76 23.66 6.28 -8.12
C GLN A 76 22.22 6.44 -8.65
N PRO A 77 21.19 5.90 -7.96
CA PRO A 77 19.80 6.09 -8.34
C PRO A 77 19.32 7.53 -8.08
N ASP A 78 18.35 7.99 -8.87
CA ASP A 78 17.64 9.25 -8.65
C ASP A 78 16.58 9.12 -7.52
N ALA A 79 16.06 7.90 -7.33
CA ALA A 79 15.07 7.58 -6.31
C ALA A 79 15.23 6.15 -5.79
N VAL A 80 14.92 5.96 -4.51
CA VAL A 80 14.77 4.65 -3.87
C VAL A 80 13.29 4.39 -3.63
N LEU A 81 12.78 3.30 -4.22
CA LEU A 81 11.44 2.79 -4.00
C LEU A 81 11.51 1.63 -3.00
N ASN A 82 11.00 1.86 -1.80
CA ASN A 82 10.90 0.90 -0.73
C ASN A 82 9.62 0.06 -0.89
N LEU A 83 9.80 -1.21 -1.25
CA LEU A 83 8.77 -2.25 -1.31
C LEU A 83 9.20 -3.47 -0.47
N ALA A 84 9.95 -3.19 0.61
CA ALA A 84 10.33 -4.17 1.62
C ALA A 84 9.21 -4.30 2.66
N LEU A 85 9.54 -4.49 3.94
CA LEU A 85 8.57 -4.43 5.03
C LEU A 85 8.62 -3.02 5.65
N PRO A 86 7.53 -2.55 6.28
CA PRO A 86 7.49 -1.24 6.94
C PRO A 86 8.57 -1.08 8.02
N TYR A 87 9.06 -2.19 8.58
CA TYR A 87 10.13 -2.22 9.57
C TYR A 87 11.44 -1.57 9.06
N GLN A 88 11.64 -1.51 7.74
CA GLN A 88 12.83 -0.95 7.10
C GLN A 88 12.68 0.52 6.68
N ASP A 89 11.55 1.17 6.94
CA ASP A 89 11.32 2.52 6.42
C ASP A 89 12.37 3.50 6.91
N LEU A 90 12.62 3.53 8.23
CA LEU A 90 13.57 4.48 8.82
C LEU A 90 15.01 4.22 8.39
N SER A 91 15.44 2.96 8.30
CA SER A 91 16.80 2.63 7.84
C SER A 91 17.03 3.02 6.38
N ILE A 92 16.02 2.85 5.52
CA ILE A 92 16.09 3.26 4.12
C ILE A 92 16.02 4.80 4.01
N MET A 93 15.16 5.46 4.79
CA MET A 93 15.10 6.93 4.85
C MET A 93 16.42 7.54 5.30
N ASP A 94 17.08 6.95 6.31
CA ASP A 94 18.42 7.37 6.78
C ASP A 94 19.46 7.24 5.67
N ALA A 95 19.47 6.13 4.93
CA ALA A 95 20.37 5.92 3.81
C ALA A 95 20.11 6.92 2.67
N CYS A 96 18.85 7.19 2.35
CA CYS A 96 18.44 8.19 1.36
C CYS A 96 18.88 9.60 1.75
N LEU A 97 18.70 9.97 3.02
CA LEU A 97 19.15 11.25 3.56
C LEU A 97 20.67 11.40 3.48
N ALA A 98 21.42 10.36 3.88
CA ALA A 98 22.88 10.34 3.85
C ALA A 98 23.47 10.44 2.42
N THR A 99 22.71 9.98 1.42
CA THR A 99 23.13 9.95 0.01
C THR A 99 22.47 11.02 -0.85
N LYS A 100 21.53 11.79 -0.29
CA LYS A 100 20.72 12.79 -0.99
C LYS A 100 19.96 12.20 -2.18
N THR A 101 19.31 11.06 -1.95
CA THR A 101 18.44 10.40 -2.92
C THR A 101 16.98 10.51 -2.50
N ASN A 102 16.05 10.65 -3.45
CA ASN A 102 14.62 10.69 -3.13
C ASN A 102 14.11 9.33 -2.61
N TYR A 103 13.05 9.36 -1.83
CA TYR A 103 12.47 8.18 -1.18
C TYR A 103 10.98 8.05 -1.51
N ILE A 104 10.53 6.81 -1.73
CA ILE A 104 9.12 6.45 -1.90
C ILE A 104 8.87 5.15 -1.13
N ASP A 105 7.75 5.06 -0.43
CA ASP A 105 7.24 3.81 0.16
C ASP A 105 5.75 3.60 -0.17
N THR A 106 5.17 2.52 0.35
CA THR A 106 3.74 2.20 0.20
C THR A 106 3.01 1.97 1.52
N ALA A 107 3.73 1.95 2.64
CA ALA A 107 3.22 1.73 3.98
C ALA A 107 4.12 2.52 4.94
N ASN A 108 3.56 2.93 6.07
CA ASN A 108 4.27 3.70 7.08
C ASN A 108 5.01 2.82 8.08
N TYR A 109 5.88 3.47 8.85
CA TYR A 109 6.78 2.76 9.75
C TYR A 109 6.05 2.02 10.87
N GLU A 110 6.45 0.77 11.08
CA GLU A 110 6.05 -0.05 12.20
C GLU A 110 7.30 -0.57 12.95
N PRO A 111 7.43 -0.38 14.27
CA PRO A 111 8.47 -1.01 15.06
C PRO A 111 8.31 -2.54 15.11
N VAL A 112 9.40 -3.29 15.01
CA VAL A 112 9.38 -4.78 15.03
C VAL A 112 8.75 -5.34 16.31
N ASP A 113 8.95 -4.66 17.43
CA ASP A 113 8.55 -5.14 18.76
C ASP A 113 7.18 -4.62 19.21
N THR A 114 6.46 -3.88 18.38
CA THR A 114 5.16 -3.31 18.75
C THR A 114 4.20 -3.28 17.56
N ALA A 115 2.99 -3.80 17.75
CA ALA A 115 1.90 -3.75 16.79
C ALA A 115 1.29 -2.34 16.66
N LYS A 116 2.11 -1.35 16.32
CA LYS A 116 1.72 0.06 16.18
C LYS A 116 2.40 0.69 14.99
N PHE A 117 1.63 1.34 14.14
CA PHE A 117 2.11 2.07 12.98
C PHE A 117 1.48 3.47 12.96
N GLU A 118 2.26 4.49 12.62
CA GLU A 118 1.84 5.90 12.46
C GLU A 118 2.92 6.67 11.69
N TYR A 119 2.54 7.81 11.10
CA TYR A 119 3.46 8.62 10.30
C TYR A 119 4.45 9.46 11.13
N SER A 120 4.25 9.56 12.45
CA SER A 120 5.03 10.47 13.33
C SER A 120 6.56 10.32 13.17
N TRP A 121 7.07 9.09 13.05
CA TRP A 121 8.50 8.82 12.85
C TRP A 121 9.01 9.28 11.49
N GLN A 122 8.24 9.08 10.44
CA GLN A 122 8.64 9.48 9.08
C GLN A 122 8.47 10.99 8.88
N TRP A 123 7.43 11.61 9.42
CA TRP A 123 7.24 13.06 9.42
C TRP A 123 8.36 13.81 10.16
N ALA A 124 9.00 13.19 11.15
CA ALA A 124 10.18 13.74 11.82
C ALA A 124 11.41 13.91 10.89
N TYR A 125 11.34 13.45 9.64
CA TYR A 125 12.36 13.69 8.62
C TYR A 125 12.09 14.95 7.77
N ARG A 126 10.93 15.62 7.91
CA ARG A 126 10.48 16.70 7.02
C ARG A 126 11.53 17.81 6.84
N GLU A 127 12.05 18.37 7.93
CA GLU A 127 13.08 19.43 7.89
C GLU A 127 14.41 18.93 7.31
N ARG A 128 14.84 17.72 7.68
CA ARG A 128 16.10 17.13 7.23
C ARG A 128 16.09 16.83 5.73
N PHE A 129 14.98 16.30 5.21
CA PHE A 129 14.79 16.06 3.77
C PHE A 129 14.70 17.36 3.00
N GLN A 130 14.00 18.37 3.53
CA GLN A 130 13.93 19.70 2.92
C GLN A 130 15.32 20.34 2.82
N ALA A 131 16.10 20.31 3.91
CA ALA A 131 17.46 20.85 3.95
C ALA A 131 18.43 20.10 3.02
N ALA A 132 18.25 18.79 2.85
CA ALA A 132 19.02 17.98 1.91
C ALA A 132 18.60 18.18 0.44
N GLY A 133 17.48 18.87 0.18
CA GLY A 133 16.98 19.15 -1.17
C GLY A 133 16.34 17.94 -1.85
N ILE A 134 15.84 16.97 -1.08
CA ILE A 134 15.25 15.72 -1.56
C ILE A 134 13.78 15.60 -1.14
N THR A 135 13.08 14.64 -1.75
CA THR A 135 11.66 14.37 -1.51
C THR A 135 11.50 12.97 -0.93
N ALA A 136 10.68 12.85 0.11
CA ALA A 136 10.07 11.59 0.54
C ALA A 136 8.57 11.64 0.22
N LEU A 137 8.11 10.65 -0.55
CA LEU A 137 6.70 10.42 -0.86
C LEU A 137 6.21 9.22 -0.05
N LEU A 138 5.32 9.48 0.90
CA LEU A 138 4.81 8.45 1.81
C LEU A 138 3.49 7.85 1.32
N GLY A 139 3.30 6.56 1.55
CA GLY A 139 2.06 5.84 1.30
C GLY A 139 1.65 5.85 -0.17
N SER A 140 2.57 5.54 -1.10
CA SER A 140 2.28 5.51 -2.54
C SER A 140 1.73 4.15 -3.01
N GLY A 141 0.80 3.55 -2.25
CA GLY A 141 0.08 2.33 -2.59
C GLY A 141 -1.31 2.60 -3.18
N PHE A 142 -2.29 1.73 -2.87
CA PHE A 142 -3.70 2.04 -3.17
C PHE A 142 -4.35 2.71 -1.96
N ASP A 143 -4.26 2.08 -0.80
CA ASP A 143 -4.73 2.49 0.51
C ASP A 143 -3.64 2.09 1.52
N PRO A 144 -2.82 3.04 2.02
CA PRO A 144 -2.75 4.46 1.63
C PRO A 144 -2.25 4.65 0.20
N GLY A 145 -2.68 5.74 -0.47
CA GLY A 145 -2.18 6.12 -1.78
C GLY A 145 -3.25 6.67 -2.72
N VAL A 146 -3.76 5.83 -3.61
CA VAL A 146 -4.88 6.15 -4.50
C VAL A 146 -6.09 6.69 -3.73
N THR A 147 -6.41 6.19 -2.54
CA THR A 147 -7.51 6.71 -1.68
C THR A 147 -7.27 8.16 -1.26
N SER A 148 -6.03 8.50 -0.93
CA SER A 148 -5.59 9.88 -0.68
C SER A 148 -5.61 10.75 -1.93
N VAL A 149 -5.17 10.23 -3.09
CA VAL A 149 -5.26 10.92 -4.39
C VAL A 149 -6.72 11.18 -4.77
N PHE A 150 -7.61 10.21 -4.56
CA PHE A 150 -9.05 10.37 -4.75
C PHE A 150 -9.63 11.46 -3.86
N SER A 151 -9.17 11.54 -2.60
CA SER A 151 -9.57 12.59 -1.67
C SER A 151 -9.13 13.98 -2.13
N ALA A 152 -7.87 14.13 -2.55
CA ALA A 152 -7.36 15.37 -3.12
C ALA A 152 -8.09 15.76 -4.42
N TYR A 153 -8.36 14.79 -5.30
CA TYR A 153 -9.09 15.00 -6.56
C TYR A 153 -10.54 15.43 -6.31
N ALA A 154 -11.24 14.74 -5.39
CA ALA A 154 -12.60 15.08 -5.01
C ALA A 154 -12.67 16.50 -4.45
N LEU A 155 -11.74 16.87 -3.54
CA LEU A 155 -11.69 18.21 -2.99
C LEU A 155 -11.43 19.26 -4.08
N LYS A 156 -10.47 19.01 -4.97
CA LYS A 156 -10.08 19.95 -6.04
C LYS A 156 -11.21 20.22 -7.03
N HIS A 157 -11.96 19.19 -7.44
CA HIS A 157 -12.87 19.28 -8.59
C HIS A 157 -14.36 19.21 -8.24
N HIS A 158 -14.72 18.63 -7.09
CA HIS A 158 -16.12 18.30 -6.80
C HIS A 158 -16.69 18.97 -5.56
N PHE A 159 -15.86 19.47 -4.65
CA PHE A 159 -16.26 20.07 -3.38
C PHE A 159 -15.62 21.44 -3.19
N ASP A 160 -16.19 22.24 -2.30
CA ASP A 160 -15.50 23.37 -1.66
C ASP A 160 -15.01 22.96 -0.27
N GLU A 161 -15.67 21.98 0.35
CA GLU A 161 -15.35 21.40 1.65
C GLU A 161 -15.82 19.93 1.67
N ILE A 162 -14.99 19.03 2.18
CA ILE A 162 -15.34 17.63 2.45
C ILE A 162 -15.47 17.46 3.96
N ASN A 163 -16.62 16.93 4.41
CA ASN A 163 -16.91 16.74 5.83
C ASN A 163 -16.85 15.26 6.26
N TYR A 164 -17.14 14.32 5.35
CA TYR A 164 -17.12 12.89 5.66
C TYR A 164 -16.43 12.11 4.56
N ILE A 165 -15.56 11.18 4.96
CA ILE A 165 -14.89 10.24 4.07
C ILE A 165 -15.11 8.83 4.61
N ASP A 166 -15.67 7.95 3.77
CA ASP A 166 -15.69 6.51 4.02
C ASP A 166 -14.86 5.81 2.94
N ILE A 167 -13.77 5.19 3.35
CA ILE A 167 -12.90 4.41 2.49
C ILE A 167 -13.35 2.95 2.55
N LEU A 168 -13.61 2.34 1.38
CA LEU A 168 -14.12 0.99 1.27
C LEU A 168 -13.14 0.14 0.45
N ASP A 169 -12.57 -0.89 1.07
CA ASP A 169 -11.78 -1.94 0.41
C ASP A 169 -12.58 -3.25 0.35
N CYS A 170 -12.96 -3.63 -0.86
CA CYS A 170 -13.51 -4.94 -1.16
C CYS A 170 -12.55 -5.80 -1.96
N ASN A 171 -12.27 -6.99 -1.43
CA ASN A 171 -11.66 -8.07 -2.19
C ASN A 171 -12.60 -9.28 -2.27
N ALA A 172 -13.21 -9.47 -3.44
CA ALA A 172 -14.07 -10.61 -3.75
C ALA A 172 -13.34 -11.69 -4.58
N GLY A 173 -12.02 -11.78 -4.44
CA GLY A 173 -11.21 -12.84 -5.03
C GLY A 173 -11.30 -14.15 -4.25
N ASP A 174 -11.64 -15.24 -4.94
CA ASP A 174 -11.58 -16.60 -4.42
C ASP A 174 -10.32 -17.31 -4.94
N HIS A 175 -9.38 -17.58 -4.02
CA HIS A 175 -8.15 -18.30 -4.29
C HIS A 175 -8.31 -19.83 -4.26
N GLY A 176 -9.49 -20.37 -3.92
CA GLY A 176 -9.82 -21.80 -3.88
C GLY A 176 -9.14 -22.65 -2.79
N TYR A 177 -8.40 -22.02 -1.87
CA TYR A 177 -7.98 -22.64 -0.60
C TYR A 177 -9.03 -22.40 0.51
N PRO A 178 -9.07 -23.24 1.55
CA PRO A 178 -9.92 -22.99 2.73
C PRO A 178 -9.56 -21.69 3.46
N PHE A 179 -8.27 -21.41 3.59
CA PHE A 179 -7.73 -20.19 4.21
C PHE A 179 -6.34 -19.88 3.65
N ALA A 180 -6.13 -18.64 3.20
CA ALA A 180 -4.83 -18.09 2.85
C ALA A 180 -4.88 -16.56 2.98
N THR A 181 -3.71 -15.92 3.13
CA THR A 181 -3.59 -14.46 3.18
C THR A 181 -3.01 -13.95 1.87
N ASN A 182 -3.50 -12.79 1.39
CA ASN A 182 -3.06 -12.22 0.10
C ASN A 182 -1.72 -11.45 0.19
N PHE A 183 -1.29 -11.13 1.41
CA PHE A 183 0.01 -10.54 1.73
C PHE A 183 0.62 -11.24 2.95
N ASN A 184 1.64 -10.64 3.57
CA ASN A 184 2.37 -11.24 4.70
C ASN A 184 1.39 -11.68 5.80
N PRO A 185 1.27 -12.99 6.11
CA PRO A 185 0.31 -13.48 7.08
C PRO A 185 0.43 -12.83 8.46
N GLU A 186 1.66 -12.49 8.85
CA GLU A 186 1.96 -11.85 10.13
C GLU A 186 1.30 -10.46 10.23
N ILE A 187 1.42 -9.67 9.18
CA ILE A 187 0.85 -8.32 9.10
C ILE A 187 -0.68 -8.44 9.05
N ASN A 188 -1.20 -9.26 8.15
CA ASN A 188 -2.63 -9.42 7.93
C ASN A 188 -3.37 -9.88 9.20
N ILE A 189 -2.85 -10.93 9.87
CA ILE A 189 -3.48 -11.46 11.08
C ILE A 189 -3.49 -10.40 12.19
N ARG A 190 -2.40 -9.65 12.34
CA ARG A 190 -2.28 -8.60 13.36
C ARG A 190 -3.25 -7.44 13.12
N GLU A 191 -3.41 -6.99 11.87
CA GLU A 191 -4.37 -5.95 11.52
C GLU A 191 -5.80 -6.37 11.83
N VAL A 192 -6.18 -7.60 11.48
CA VAL A 192 -7.53 -8.14 11.66
C VAL A 192 -7.84 -8.42 13.14
N SER A 193 -6.82 -8.72 13.95
CA SER A 193 -6.95 -8.92 15.40
C SER A 193 -6.82 -7.62 16.22
N ALA A 194 -6.36 -6.52 15.62
CA ALA A 194 -6.19 -5.24 16.31
C ALA A 194 -7.55 -4.56 16.58
N ASN A 195 -7.56 -3.63 17.54
CA ASN A 195 -8.71 -2.76 17.73
C ASN A 195 -8.94 -1.92 16.46
N GLY A 196 -10.20 -1.81 16.06
CA GLY A 196 -10.57 -0.84 15.03
C GLY A 196 -10.45 0.59 15.56
N SER A 197 -10.24 1.55 14.67
CA SER A 197 -10.37 2.96 15.03
C SER A 197 -10.68 3.83 13.83
N TYR A 198 -11.29 4.97 14.08
CA TYR A 198 -11.60 5.98 13.08
C TYR A 198 -11.46 7.37 13.69
N TRP A 199 -11.45 8.40 12.85
CA TRP A 199 -11.33 9.79 13.30
C TRP A 199 -12.68 10.49 13.22
N GLU A 200 -13.10 11.16 14.28
CA GLU A 200 -14.33 11.96 14.33
C GLU A 200 -14.13 13.21 15.19
N ASP A 201 -14.59 14.36 14.72
CA ASP A 201 -14.59 15.66 15.42
C ASP A 201 -13.29 15.95 16.21
N GLY A 202 -12.13 15.80 15.55
CA GLY A 202 -10.83 16.16 16.14
C GLY A 202 -10.16 15.07 16.98
N HIS A 203 -10.74 13.88 17.13
CA HIS A 203 -10.21 12.84 17.99
C HIS A 203 -10.36 11.42 17.40
N TRP A 204 -9.51 10.50 17.87
CA TRP A 204 -9.60 9.09 17.55
C TRP A 204 -10.68 8.41 18.40
N VAL A 205 -11.53 7.61 17.74
CA VAL A 205 -12.50 6.73 18.37
C VAL A 205 -12.02 5.29 18.19
N ILE A 206 -11.82 4.57 19.30
CA ILE A 206 -11.35 3.19 19.32
C ILE A 206 -12.53 2.24 19.51
N THR A 207 -12.57 1.14 18.74
CA THR A 207 -13.57 0.08 18.83
C THR A 207 -12.90 -1.25 19.20
N LYS A 208 -13.68 -2.24 19.63
CA LYS A 208 -13.15 -3.61 19.68
C LYS A 208 -12.86 -4.14 18.27
N PRO A 209 -12.02 -5.18 18.13
CA PRO A 209 -11.79 -5.82 16.84
C PRO A 209 -13.12 -6.28 16.23
N MET A 210 -13.36 -5.95 14.96
CA MET A 210 -14.56 -6.33 14.20
C MET A 210 -15.91 -5.90 14.82
N GLU A 211 -15.93 -4.89 15.70
CA GLU A 211 -17.15 -4.46 16.41
C GLU A 211 -18.20 -3.85 15.48
N ILE A 212 -17.77 -3.00 14.55
CA ILE A 212 -18.65 -2.28 13.65
C ILE A 212 -18.67 -2.99 12.30
N LYS A 213 -19.76 -3.73 12.06
CA LYS A 213 -20.06 -4.43 10.81
C LYS A 213 -21.08 -3.65 9.98
N ARG A 214 -20.91 -3.66 8.66
CA ARG A 214 -21.83 -3.12 7.65
C ARG A 214 -21.96 -4.05 6.45
N VAL A 215 -22.99 -3.81 5.63
CA VAL A 215 -23.17 -4.46 4.34
C VAL A 215 -23.24 -3.37 3.28
N TYR A 216 -22.53 -3.55 2.17
CA TYR A 216 -22.51 -2.61 1.06
C TYR A 216 -22.56 -3.35 -0.28
N ASP A 217 -23.32 -2.80 -1.24
CA ASP A 217 -23.40 -3.34 -2.60
C ASP A 217 -22.30 -2.74 -3.46
N PHE A 218 -21.17 -3.47 -3.59
CA PHE A 218 -20.01 -2.98 -4.32
C PHE A 218 -20.24 -3.05 -5.83
N PRO A 219 -20.06 -1.95 -6.58
CA PRO A 219 -20.21 -1.97 -8.02
C PRO A 219 -19.38 -3.07 -8.70
N GLU A 220 -20.03 -3.84 -9.57
CA GLU A 220 -19.47 -5.00 -10.28
C GLU A 220 -19.07 -6.21 -9.44
N ILE A 221 -19.39 -6.22 -8.13
CA ILE A 221 -19.13 -7.32 -7.21
C ILE A 221 -20.42 -7.83 -6.56
N GLY A 222 -21.29 -6.94 -6.11
CA GLY A 222 -22.48 -7.28 -5.32
C GLY A 222 -22.29 -7.05 -3.82
N GLU A 223 -23.30 -7.43 -3.05
CA GLU A 223 -23.29 -7.29 -1.59
C GLU A 223 -22.13 -8.04 -0.92
N LYS A 224 -21.47 -7.34 0.00
CA LYS A 224 -20.43 -7.88 0.88
C LYS A 224 -20.55 -7.33 2.29
N GLU A 225 -20.22 -8.17 3.25
CA GLU A 225 -20.00 -7.74 4.62
C GLU A 225 -18.63 -7.07 4.74
N MET A 226 -18.60 -5.94 5.42
CA MET A 226 -17.39 -5.17 5.68
C MET A 226 -17.34 -4.73 7.14
N TYR A 227 -16.12 -4.55 7.64
CA TYR A 227 -15.85 -4.28 9.04
C TYR A 227 -14.97 -3.06 9.14
N LEU A 228 -15.26 -2.19 10.12
CA LEU A 228 -14.44 -1.02 10.39
C LEU A 228 -13.11 -1.46 10.97
N LEU A 229 -12.01 -1.00 10.36
CA LEU A 229 -10.64 -1.20 10.83
C LEU A 229 -9.93 0.15 10.97
N HIS A 230 -8.84 0.14 11.72
CA HIS A 230 -7.86 1.22 11.64
C HIS A 230 -7.11 1.15 10.31
N HIS A 231 -6.76 2.30 9.73
CA HIS A 231 -5.96 2.37 8.51
C HIS A 231 -5.10 3.64 8.47
N GLU A 232 -3.96 3.58 7.78
CA GLU A 232 -2.89 4.58 7.83
C GLU A 232 -3.33 5.97 7.35
N GLU A 233 -3.98 6.08 6.19
CA GLU A 233 -4.32 7.38 5.59
C GLU A 233 -5.35 8.16 6.39
N ILE A 234 -6.05 7.55 7.35
CA ILE A 234 -6.93 8.28 8.27
C ILE A 234 -6.12 9.36 9.00
N GLU A 235 -4.88 9.06 9.39
CA GLU A 235 -4.02 9.99 10.10
C GLU A 235 -3.64 11.19 9.22
N SER A 236 -3.19 10.94 7.99
CA SER A 236 -2.74 12.01 7.10
C SER A 236 -3.91 12.84 6.55
N LEU A 237 -5.02 12.19 6.18
CA LEU A 237 -6.24 12.85 5.70
C LEU A 237 -6.88 13.72 6.78
N ALA A 238 -6.87 13.29 8.05
CA ALA A 238 -7.38 14.11 9.16
C ALA A 238 -6.61 15.43 9.33
N LEU A 239 -5.34 15.48 8.91
CA LEU A 239 -4.53 16.70 8.95
C LEU A 239 -4.64 17.53 7.66
N THR A 240 -4.82 16.88 6.51
CA THR A 240 -4.72 17.52 5.20
C THR A 240 -6.07 17.94 4.61
N MET A 241 -7.19 17.42 5.12
CA MET A 241 -8.55 17.73 4.65
C MET A 241 -9.21 18.81 5.52
N PRO A 242 -9.30 20.08 5.06
CA PRO A 242 -9.88 21.15 5.86
C PRO A 242 -11.39 20.95 6.07
N GLY A 243 -11.87 21.13 7.30
CA GLY A 243 -13.30 20.99 7.63
C GLY A 243 -13.77 19.54 7.75
N ILE A 244 -12.87 18.57 7.68
CA ILE A 244 -13.20 17.17 7.88
C ILE A 244 -13.80 16.95 9.28
N LYS A 245 -14.90 16.20 9.35
CA LYS A 245 -15.61 15.84 10.59
C LYS A 245 -15.48 14.37 10.91
N ARG A 246 -15.42 13.50 9.90
CA ARG A 246 -15.20 12.07 10.12
C ARG A 246 -14.50 11.39 8.95
N ILE A 247 -13.61 10.46 9.27
CA ILE A 247 -12.98 9.55 8.31
C ILE A 247 -13.08 8.13 8.87
N ARG A 248 -13.63 7.19 8.09
CA ARG A 248 -13.71 5.76 8.43
C ARG A 248 -13.11 4.92 7.32
N PHE A 249 -12.57 3.76 7.68
CA PHE A 249 -12.10 2.74 6.74
C PHE A 249 -12.83 1.42 7.01
N PHE A 250 -13.35 0.80 5.95
CA PHE A 250 -14.03 -0.48 6.00
C PHE A 250 -13.37 -1.47 5.04
N MET A 251 -13.17 -2.70 5.49
CA MET A 251 -12.61 -3.78 4.69
C MET A 251 -13.53 -5.00 4.68
N THR A 252 -13.66 -5.66 3.53
CA THR A 252 -14.48 -6.87 3.43
C THR A 252 -13.79 -8.10 4.00
N PHE A 253 -14.50 -8.85 4.84
CA PHE A 253 -14.08 -10.18 5.29
C PHE A 253 -15.21 -11.18 5.11
N GLY A 254 -14.93 -12.28 4.41
CA GLY A 254 -15.88 -13.38 4.32
C GLY A 254 -16.01 -14.12 5.67
N GLN A 255 -17.21 -14.57 6.01
CA GLN A 255 -17.45 -15.31 7.27
C GLN A 255 -16.54 -16.54 7.42
N SER A 256 -16.24 -17.24 6.33
CA SER A 256 -15.29 -18.36 6.34
C SER A 256 -13.91 -17.92 6.83
N TYR A 257 -13.40 -16.79 6.33
CA TYR A 257 -12.10 -16.26 6.71
C TYR A 257 -12.06 -15.91 8.20
N LEU A 258 -13.07 -15.19 8.71
CA LEU A 258 -13.17 -14.82 10.12
C LEU A 258 -13.26 -16.04 11.04
N ASN A 259 -14.00 -17.08 10.64
CA ASN A 259 -14.10 -18.32 11.41
C ASN A 259 -12.74 -19.05 11.51
N HIS A 260 -12.00 -19.14 10.41
CA HIS A 260 -10.66 -19.74 10.42
C HIS A 260 -9.69 -18.95 11.28
N LEU A 261 -9.71 -17.62 11.17
CA LEU A 261 -8.86 -16.78 12.00
C LEU A 261 -9.18 -16.95 13.48
N LYS A 262 -10.47 -16.99 13.84
CA LYS A 262 -10.88 -17.20 15.22
C LYS A 262 -10.38 -18.54 15.76
N CYS A 263 -10.52 -19.61 14.99
CA CYS A 263 -9.96 -20.91 15.36
C CYS A 263 -8.45 -20.86 15.58
N LEU A 264 -7.69 -20.19 14.70
CA LEU A 264 -6.24 -20.04 14.81
C LEU A 264 -5.82 -19.23 16.04
N GLU A 265 -6.57 -18.18 16.35
CA GLU A 265 -6.39 -17.36 17.55
C GLU A 265 -6.66 -18.18 18.82
N ASP A 266 -7.78 -18.91 18.87
CA ASP A 266 -8.20 -19.68 20.04
C ASP A 266 -7.20 -20.80 20.40
N VAL A 267 -6.44 -21.30 19.42
CA VAL A 267 -5.36 -22.28 19.66
C VAL A 267 -3.96 -21.65 19.81
N GLY A 268 -3.85 -20.32 19.81
CA GLY A 268 -2.60 -19.58 20.02
C GLY A 268 -1.66 -19.50 18.82
N MET A 269 -2.10 -19.86 17.61
CA MET A 269 -1.27 -19.87 16.40
C MET A 269 -0.96 -18.46 15.88
N THR A 270 -1.66 -17.44 16.36
CA THR A 270 -1.46 -16.03 16.00
C THR A 270 -0.49 -15.29 16.94
N SER A 271 0.04 -15.96 17.97
CA SER A 271 0.93 -15.34 18.96
C SER A 271 2.30 -14.97 18.38
N ILE A 272 2.80 -13.80 18.79
CA ILE A 272 4.18 -13.32 18.54
C ILE A 272 5.15 -13.73 19.66
N GLU A 273 4.64 -14.21 20.80
CA GLU A 273 5.47 -14.61 21.93
C GLU A 273 6.16 -15.95 21.66
N PRO A 274 7.49 -16.07 21.83
CA PRO A 274 8.20 -17.32 21.65
C PRO A 274 7.76 -18.39 22.67
N ILE A 275 7.44 -19.59 22.18
CA ILE A 275 7.17 -20.78 23.01
C ILE A 275 8.36 -21.75 22.96
N ASP A 276 8.47 -22.62 23.97
CA ASP A 276 9.42 -23.74 23.96
C ASP A 276 8.75 -24.99 23.36
N PHE A 277 9.32 -25.51 22.27
CA PHE A 277 8.89 -26.76 21.66
C PHE A 277 10.11 -27.67 21.50
N GLU A 278 10.19 -28.72 22.31
CA GLU A 278 11.30 -29.69 22.32
C GLU A 278 12.69 -29.03 22.44
N GLY A 279 12.82 -27.98 23.26
CA GLY A 279 14.07 -27.25 23.47
C GLY A 279 14.40 -26.22 22.38
N LYS A 280 13.48 -25.98 21.44
CA LYS A 280 13.59 -24.92 20.42
C LYS A 280 12.60 -23.81 20.72
N LYS A 281 13.07 -22.56 20.65
CA LYS A 281 12.20 -21.38 20.67
C LYS A 281 11.54 -21.20 19.32
N ILE A 282 10.22 -21.20 19.29
CA ILE A 282 9.41 -21.01 18.08
C ILE A 282 8.39 -19.91 18.34
N VAL A 283 8.23 -18.98 17.40
CA VAL A 283 7.12 -18.01 17.40
C VAL A 283 5.96 -18.63 16.61
N PRO A 284 4.79 -18.90 17.22
CA PRO A 284 3.67 -19.57 16.55
C PRO A 284 3.25 -18.91 15.23
N LEU A 285 3.14 -17.58 15.20
CA LEU A 285 2.76 -16.84 13.99
C LEU A 285 3.78 -16.99 12.85
N GLN A 286 5.08 -17.05 13.17
CA GLN A 286 6.12 -17.30 12.17
C GLN A 286 6.05 -18.73 11.62
N PHE A 287 5.70 -19.70 12.47
CA PHE A 287 5.48 -21.08 12.03
C PHE A 287 4.21 -21.20 11.18
N LEU A 288 3.12 -20.54 11.57
CA LEU A 288 1.88 -20.47 10.78
C LEU A 288 2.15 -19.94 9.37
N LYS A 289 2.91 -18.84 9.27
CA LYS A 289 3.36 -18.27 7.98
C LYS A 289 4.13 -19.27 7.12
N ALA A 290 4.89 -20.19 7.70
CA ALA A 290 5.65 -21.19 6.97
C ALA A 290 4.77 -22.34 6.43
N VAL A 291 3.60 -22.58 7.02
CA VAL A 291 2.68 -23.65 6.58
C VAL A 291 1.54 -23.15 5.69
N LEU A 292 1.22 -21.85 5.74
CA LEU A 292 0.24 -21.24 4.85
C LEU A 292 0.73 -21.22 3.38
N PRO A 293 -0.18 -21.25 2.39
CA PRO A 293 0.20 -21.08 1.00
C PRO A 293 0.98 -19.78 0.76
N ASP A 294 2.04 -19.83 -0.04
CA ASP A 294 2.80 -18.64 -0.42
C ASP A 294 1.86 -17.65 -1.16
N PRO A 295 1.69 -16.40 -0.69
CA PRO A 295 0.85 -15.40 -1.36
C PRO A 295 1.19 -15.20 -2.84
N ALA A 296 2.47 -15.31 -3.23
CA ALA A 296 2.89 -15.19 -4.63
C ALA A 296 2.36 -16.34 -5.51
N SER A 297 2.02 -17.49 -4.92
CA SER A 297 1.47 -18.64 -5.63
C SER A 297 -0.04 -18.55 -5.87
N LEU A 298 -0.73 -17.64 -5.18
CA LEU A 298 -2.19 -17.51 -5.24
C LEU A 298 -2.67 -16.93 -6.56
N GLY A 299 -1.89 -16.05 -7.21
CA GLY A 299 -2.35 -15.30 -8.38
C GLY A 299 -2.85 -16.16 -9.55
N LYS A 300 -2.25 -17.33 -9.78
CA LYS A 300 -2.69 -18.26 -10.85
C LYS A 300 -4.05 -18.91 -10.57
N ARG A 301 -4.49 -18.89 -9.31
CA ARG A 301 -5.69 -19.55 -8.82
C ARG A 301 -6.85 -18.59 -8.64
N THR A 302 -6.55 -17.36 -8.22
CA THR A 302 -7.57 -16.42 -7.76
C THR A 302 -8.50 -16.00 -8.89
N VAL A 303 -9.81 -16.15 -8.67
CA VAL A 303 -10.88 -15.72 -9.58
C VAL A 303 -11.75 -14.70 -8.85
N GLY A 304 -12.10 -13.60 -9.52
CA GLY A 304 -12.93 -12.55 -8.95
C GLY A 304 -12.30 -11.17 -9.12
N LYS A 305 -12.88 -10.19 -8.43
CA LYS A 305 -12.51 -8.77 -8.55
C LYS A 305 -12.24 -8.15 -7.18
N THR A 306 -11.55 -7.01 -7.19
CA THR A 306 -11.50 -6.05 -6.08
C THR A 306 -12.26 -4.79 -6.46
N ASN A 307 -12.78 -4.07 -5.48
CA ASN A 307 -13.35 -2.73 -5.61
C ASN A 307 -12.86 -1.89 -4.43
N ILE A 308 -12.03 -0.88 -4.70
CA ILE A 308 -11.48 -0.01 -3.65
C ILE A 308 -11.79 1.44 -4.03
N GLY A 309 -12.33 2.21 -3.09
CA GLY A 309 -12.74 3.58 -3.34
C GLY A 309 -13.12 4.36 -2.10
N CYS A 310 -13.56 5.60 -2.32
CA CYS A 310 -13.88 6.55 -1.26
C CYS A 310 -15.22 7.22 -1.54
N ILE A 311 -16.14 7.15 -0.56
CA ILE A 311 -17.39 7.91 -0.54
C ILE A 311 -17.13 9.21 0.20
N PHE A 312 -17.42 10.32 -0.45
CA PHE A 312 -17.26 11.68 0.05
C PHE A 312 -18.61 12.32 0.28
N GLN A 313 -18.75 13.02 1.40
CA GLN A 313 -19.89 13.90 1.66
C GLN A 313 -19.38 15.26 2.10
N GLY A 314 -19.99 16.32 1.59
CA GLY A 314 -19.57 17.69 1.86
C GLY A 314 -20.39 18.69 1.07
N LYS A 315 -19.82 19.86 0.80
CA LYS A 315 -20.53 20.97 0.15
C LYS A 315 -19.90 21.42 -1.15
N LYS A 316 -20.74 21.81 -2.09
CA LYS A 316 -20.36 22.56 -3.30
C LYS A 316 -21.38 23.67 -3.55
N ASP A 317 -20.91 24.91 -3.72
CA ASP A 317 -21.78 26.09 -3.93
C ASP A 317 -22.87 26.23 -2.85
N GLY A 318 -22.51 25.91 -1.60
CA GLY A 318 -23.41 25.95 -0.44
C GLY A 318 -24.45 24.82 -0.36
N LYS A 319 -24.41 23.83 -1.26
CA LYS A 319 -25.32 22.67 -1.26
C LYS A 319 -24.61 21.40 -0.84
N GLU A 320 -25.32 20.55 -0.08
CA GLU A 320 -24.85 19.21 0.25
C GLU A 320 -24.67 18.38 -1.03
N LYS A 321 -23.61 17.58 -1.06
CA LYS A 321 -23.24 16.72 -2.19
C LYS A 321 -22.62 15.43 -1.68
N THR A 322 -22.92 14.34 -2.37
CA THR A 322 -22.28 13.04 -2.19
C THR A 322 -21.58 12.62 -3.48
N TYR A 323 -20.49 11.88 -3.35
CA TYR A 323 -19.66 11.47 -4.49
C TYR A 323 -18.88 10.21 -4.14
N TYR A 324 -18.86 9.22 -5.02
CA TYR A 324 -18.09 7.99 -4.86
C TYR A 324 -17.11 7.85 -6.02
N LEU A 325 -15.83 7.66 -5.68
CA LEU A 325 -14.75 7.47 -6.64
C LEU A 325 -14.02 6.18 -6.30
N TYR A 326 -13.93 5.26 -7.28
CA TYR A 326 -13.44 3.91 -7.02
C TYR A 326 -12.75 3.28 -8.23
N ASN A 327 -11.96 2.24 -7.99
CA ASN A 327 -11.40 1.35 -9.00
C ASN A 327 -11.98 -0.05 -8.85
N VAL A 328 -12.20 -0.74 -9.97
CA VAL A 328 -12.48 -2.18 -9.99
C VAL A 328 -11.33 -2.89 -10.70
N CYS A 329 -10.75 -3.91 -10.06
CA CYS A 329 -9.61 -4.65 -10.59
C CYS A 329 -9.89 -6.16 -10.66
N ASP A 330 -9.59 -6.80 -11.79
CA ASP A 330 -9.83 -8.22 -12.01
C ASP A 330 -8.57 -9.07 -11.76
N HIS A 331 -8.66 -10.06 -10.87
CA HIS A 331 -7.51 -10.89 -10.47
C HIS A 331 -6.88 -11.61 -11.66
N GLN A 332 -7.70 -12.15 -12.56
CA GLN A 332 -7.21 -12.94 -13.69
C GLN A 332 -6.52 -12.05 -14.74
N SER A 333 -7.00 -10.82 -14.93
CA SER A 333 -6.38 -9.82 -15.81
C SER A 333 -5.02 -9.40 -15.28
N CYS A 334 -4.91 -9.13 -13.98
CA CYS A 334 -3.64 -8.84 -13.33
C CYS A 334 -2.64 -9.99 -13.51
N TYR A 335 -3.09 -11.23 -13.32
CA TYR A 335 -2.23 -12.40 -13.47
C TYR A 335 -1.75 -12.58 -14.91
N ARG A 336 -2.64 -12.42 -15.89
CA ARG A 336 -2.25 -12.47 -17.32
C ARG A 336 -1.19 -11.43 -17.66
N GLU A 337 -1.31 -10.21 -17.13
CA GLU A 337 -0.41 -9.11 -17.47
C GLU A 337 0.97 -9.21 -16.79
N VAL A 338 0.98 -9.37 -15.47
CA VAL A 338 2.20 -9.23 -14.65
C VAL A 338 2.46 -10.42 -13.72
N GLN A 339 1.69 -11.51 -13.90
CA GLN A 339 1.81 -12.76 -13.12
C GLN A 339 1.63 -12.52 -11.61
N SER A 340 0.69 -11.66 -11.23
CA SER A 340 0.35 -11.34 -9.85
C SER A 340 -1.16 -11.15 -9.66
N GLN A 341 -1.61 -11.25 -8.42
CA GLN A 341 -3.01 -11.05 -8.02
C GLN A 341 -3.35 -9.55 -7.86
N ALA A 342 -4.65 -9.21 -7.82
CA ALA A 342 -5.13 -7.82 -7.88
C ALA A 342 -4.75 -6.94 -6.66
N VAL A 343 -4.62 -7.49 -5.45
CA VAL A 343 -4.09 -6.78 -4.26
C VAL A 343 -2.64 -6.33 -4.51
N SER A 344 -1.76 -7.21 -5.00
CA SER A 344 -0.39 -6.79 -5.35
C SER A 344 -0.38 -5.81 -6.53
N TYR A 345 -1.34 -5.94 -7.46
CA TYR A 345 -1.46 -5.08 -8.63
C TYR A 345 -1.86 -3.66 -8.25
N THR A 346 -2.91 -3.54 -7.44
CA THR A 346 -3.46 -2.29 -6.94
C THR A 346 -2.48 -1.52 -6.08
N THR A 347 -1.59 -2.18 -5.31
CA THR A 347 -0.49 -1.48 -4.61
C THR A 347 0.71 -1.18 -5.52
N GLY A 348 1.11 -2.12 -6.39
CA GLY A 348 2.34 -2.02 -7.17
C GLY A 348 2.29 -1.03 -8.34
N VAL A 349 1.11 -0.84 -8.95
CA VAL A 349 0.92 0.17 -10.01
C VAL A 349 1.10 1.60 -9.46
N PRO A 350 0.40 2.02 -8.38
CA PRO A 350 0.62 3.31 -7.75
C PRO A 350 2.05 3.53 -7.27
N ALA A 351 2.73 2.50 -6.76
CA ALA A 351 4.13 2.61 -6.35
C ALA A 351 5.04 3.00 -7.53
N MET A 352 4.81 2.40 -8.70
CA MET A 352 5.48 2.79 -9.94
C MET A 352 5.10 4.21 -10.37
N ILE A 353 3.81 4.57 -10.29
CA ILE A 353 3.33 5.91 -10.69
C ILE A 353 3.95 6.99 -9.78
N GLY A 354 3.93 6.83 -8.45
CA GLY A 354 4.53 7.80 -7.52
C GLY A 354 6.03 7.97 -7.77
N THR A 355 6.74 6.87 -8.02
CA THR A 355 8.16 6.92 -8.42
C THR A 355 8.33 7.66 -9.76
N MET A 356 7.48 7.37 -10.75
CA MET A 356 7.45 8.06 -12.04
C MET A 356 7.29 9.58 -11.84
N MET A 357 6.38 10.03 -10.96
CA MET A 357 6.15 11.46 -10.70
C MET A 357 7.40 12.18 -10.18
N LEU A 358 8.21 11.53 -9.34
CA LEU A 358 9.48 12.11 -8.87
C LEU A 358 10.55 12.11 -9.97
N LEU A 359 10.67 10.99 -10.72
CA LEU A 359 11.65 10.88 -11.80
C LEU A 359 11.41 11.87 -12.96
N THR A 360 10.14 12.13 -13.30
CA THR A 360 9.76 13.13 -14.30
C THR A 360 9.73 14.55 -13.74
N LYS A 361 9.92 14.71 -12.42
CA LYS A 361 9.81 15.99 -11.68
C LYS A 361 8.42 16.64 -11.78
N THR A 362 7.40 15.87 -12.14
CA THR A 362 6.00 16.31 -12.08
C THR A 362 5.63 16.67 -10.63
N TRP A 363 6.06 15.84 -9.69
CA TRP A 363 6.00 16.14 -8.26
C TRP A 363 7.41 16.49 -7.76
N ASN A 364 7.64 17.75 -7.41
CA ASN A 364 8.98 18.27 -7.10
C ASN A 364 8.97 19.21 -5.89
N LYS A 365 8.31 18.81 -4.80
CA LYS A 365 8.38 19.49 -3.49
C LYS A 365 9.47 18.85 -2.63
N LYS A 366 10.26 19.63 -1.90
CA LYS A 366 11.34 19.12 -1.03
C LYS A 366 10.87 19.02 0.41
N GLY A 367 11.19 17.91 1.07
CA GLY A 367 10.63 17.53 2.37
C GLY A 367 9.97 16.15 2.34
N VAL A 368 9.17 15.87 3.37
CA VAL A 368 8.38 14.64 3.53
C VAL A 368 6.90 14.98 3.36
N PHE A 369 6.22 14.23 2.48
CA PHE A 369 4.84 14.49 2.11
C PHE A 369 4.05 13.20 1.97
N ASN A 370 2.80 13.22 2.42
CA ASN A 370 1.80 12.24 2.00
C ASN A 370 1.31 12.59 0.59
N ILE A 371 0.79 11.60 -0.12
CA ILE A 371 0.50 11.71 -1.55
C ILE A 371 -0.57 12.77 -1.88
N GLU A 372 -1.55 12.99 -0.98
CA GLU A 372 -2.62 13.99 -1.14
C GLU A 372 -2.12 15.43 -1.07
N GLU A 373 -0.87 15.66 -0.63
CA GLU A 373 -0.27 16.99 -0.60
C GLU A 373 0.24 17.44 -1.98
N PHE A 374 0.17 16.59 -3.01
CA PHE A 374 0.53 16.89 -4.39
C PHE A 374 -0.69 17.11 -5.29
N ASP A 375 -0.46 17.66 -6.47
CA ASP A 375 -1.52 17.79 -7.49
C ASP A 375 -1.99 16.40 -7.96
N PRO A 376 -3.27 16.03 -7.80
CA PRO A 376 -3.75 14.69 -8.09
C PRO A 376 -3.89 14.39 -9.60
N ASP A 377 -4.06 15.42 -10.44
CA ASP A 377 -4.48 15.21 -11.85
C ASP A 377 -3.50 14.34 -12.65
N PRO A 378 -2.16 14.56 -12.61
CA PRO A 378 -1.23 13.72 -13.34
C PRO A 378 -1.23 12.27 -12.86
N PHE A 379 -1.54 12.04 -11.58
CA PHE A 379 -1.64 10.69 -11.01
C PHE A 379 -2.92 10.00 -11.46
N MET A 380 -4.04 10.71 -11.47
CA MET A 380 -5.32 10.22 -11.98
C MET A 380 -5.25 9.83 -13.47
N ASP A 381 -4.55 10.61 -14.29
CA ASP A 381 -4.28 10.28 -15.69
C ASP A 381 -3.40 9.03 -15.81
N ALA A 382 -2.37 8.93 -14.96
CA ALA A 382 -1.48 7.79 -14.93
C ALA A 382 -2.19 6.49 -14.49
N LEU A 383 -3.13 6.55 -13.55
CA LEU A 383 -3.94 5.40 -13.14
C LEU A 383 -4.71 4.80 -14.32
N ASN A 384 -5.39 5.65 -15.10
CA ASN A 384 -6.09 5.23 -16.32
C ASN A 384 -5.14 4.59 -17.33
N ARG A 385 -3.96 5.19 -17.54
CA ARG A 385 -2.97 4.71 -18.51
C ARG A 385 -2.33 3.38 -18.10
N TRP A 386 -2.07 3.18 -16.81
CA TRP A 386 -1.22 2.09 -16.32
C TRP A 386 -1.99 0.91 -15.73
N GLY A 387 -3.31 0.87 -15.93
CA GLY A 387 -4.13 -0.33 -15.71
C GLY A 387 -5.05 -0.29 -14.49
N LEU A 388 -5.22 0.88 -13.87
CA LEU A 388 -6.16 1.11 -12.77
C LEU A 388 -7.17 2.20 -13.14
N PRO A 389 -8.01 2.00 -14.16
CA PRO A 389 -9.02 2.98 -14.51
C PRO A 389 -10.02 3.17 -13.36
N TRP A 390 -10.32 4.42 -13.04
CA TRP A 390 -11.25 4.79 -11.96
C TRP A 390 -12.63 5.16 -12.52
N LYS A 391 -13.63 5.14 -11.64
CA LYS A 391 -15.05 5.37 -11.97
C LYS A 391 -15.70 6.26 -10.93
N GLU A 392 -16.69 7.00 -11.38
CA GLU A 392 -17.40 8.00 -10.60
C GLU A 392 -18.87 7.62 -10.42
N SER A 393 -19.43 7.91 -9.25
CA SER A 393 -20.86 7.96 -9.00
C SER A 393 -21.21 9.24 -8.24
N PHE A 394 -22.22 9.95 -8.73
CA PHE A 394 -22.70 11.23 -8.17
C PHE A 394 -23.93 11.08 -7.27
N SER A 395 -24.36 9.83 -7.06
CA SER A 395 -25.46 9.47 -6.17
C SER A 395 -25.22 8.08 -5.57
N PRO A 396 -24.10 7.88 -4.83
CA PRO A 396 -23.83 6.61 -4.19
C PRO A 396 -24.75 6.38 -3.00
N ASP A 397 -25.00 5.11 -2.69
CA ASP A 397 -25.51 4.72 -1.38
C ASP A 397 -24.47 5.05 -0.31
N LEU A 398 -24.92 5.44 0.87
CA LEU A 398 -24.03 5.77 1.98
C LEU A 398 -23.81 4.57 2.89
N VAL A 399 -22.73 4.59 3.65
CA VAL A 399 -22.50 3.61 4.72
C VAL A 399 -23.25 4.06 5.98
N ASP A 400 -24.50 3.64 6.08
CA ASP A 400 -25.34 3.69 7.30
C ASP A 400 -24.67 2.97 8.46
#